data_AF-A0A0B0D4C8-F1
#
_entry.id   AF-A0A0B0D4C8-F1
#
_cell.length_a   1.000
_cell.length_b   1.000
_cell.length_c   1.000
_cell.angle_alpha   90.00
_cell.angle_beta   90.00
_cell.angle_gamma   90.00
#
_symmetry.space_group_name_H-M   'P 1'
#
loop_
_entity.id
_entity.type
_entity.pdbx_description
1 polymer ?
#
loop_
_entity_poly.entity_id
_entity_poly.type
_entity_poly.pdbx_seq_one_letter_code
_entity_poly.pdbx_strand_id
1 'polypeptide(L)'
;WKKKLDDETIANFQRELGKMGYKFQFVTLAGFHALNHGMFELARQYKDRGMEAYSELQQAEFASEIHGYSATRHQREVGTGYFDEVAQVISGGTSSTTALKGSTETDQFSEETITQS
;
A
#
# COMPACT_ATOMS: atom_id res chain seq x y z
N TRP A 1 22.99 -9.01 5.77
CA TRP A 1 22.88 -9.14 7.23
C TRP A 1 23.31 -10.52 7.72
N LYS A 2 22.54 -11.60 7.49
CA LYS A 2 22.81 -12.94 8.07
C LYS A 2 24.20 -13.56 7.86
N LYS A 3 24.94 -13.17 6.80
CA LYS A 3 26.35 -13.60 6.61
C LYS A 3 27.30 -13.05 7.69
N LYS A 4 26.94 -11.95 8.35
CA LYS A 4 27.83 -11.19 9.24
C LYS A 4 27.39 -11.18 10.70
N LEU A 5 26.09 -11.39 10.96
CA LEU A 5 25.48 -11.25 12.28
C LEU A 5 24.41 -12.34 12.44
N ASP A 6 24.26 -12.83 13.67
CA ASP A 6 23.14 -13.69 14.05
C ASP A 6 21.82 -12.90 14.19
N ASP A 7 20.72 -13.64 14.34
CA ASP A 7 19.37 -13.06 14.36
C ASP A 7 19.15 -12.19 15.62
N GLU A 8 19.73 -12.55 16.78
CA GLU A 8 19.63 -11.75 18.01
C GLU A 8 20.35 -10.41 17.87
N THR A 9 21.54 -10.40 17.28
CA THR A 9 22.31 -9.19 17.02
C THR A 9 21.61 -8.30 16.00
N ILE A 10 21.03 -8.88 14.93
CA ILE A 10 20.23 -8.13 13.94
C ILE A 10 19.03 -7.45 14.62
N ALA A 11 18.29 -8.17 15.45
CA ALA A 11 17.10 -7.66 16.14
C ALA A 11 17.41 -6.49 17.08
N ASN A 12 18.61 -6.46 17.66
CA ASN A 12 19.04 -5.41 18.59
C ASN A 12 19.91 -4.31 17.96
N PHE A 13 20.33 -4.46 16.69
CA PHE A 13 21.37 -3.63 16.06
C PHE A 13 21.11 -2.13 16.17
N GLN A 14 19.92 -1.67 15.75
CA GLN A 14 19.59 -0.24 15.79
C GLN A 14 19.49 0.31 17.21
N ARG A 15 19.01 -0.52 18.16
CA ARG A 15 18.86 -0.15 19.57
C ARG A 15 20.22 0.08 20.23
N GLU A 16 21.17 -0.80 19.98
CA GLU A 16 22.53 -0.67 20.52
C GLU A 16 23.27 0.53 19.91
N LEU A 17 23.14 0.77 18.60
CA LEU A 17 23.66 2.00 17.99
C LEU A 17 23.04 3.26 18.61
N GLY A 18 21.75 3.23 18.95
CA GLY A 18 21.07 4.34 19.61
C GLY A 18 21.65 4.68 21.00
N LYS A 19 22.09 3.67 21.77
CA LYS A 19 22.78 3.83 23.06
C LYS A 19 24.18 4.45 22.90
N MET A 20 24.85 4.21 21.78
CA MET A 20 26.17 4.79 21.45
C MET A 20 26.09 6.24 20.94
N GLY A 21 24.90 6.76 20.68
CA GLY A 21 24.70 8.13 20.21
C GLY A 21 24.35 8.26 18.72
N TYR A 22 24.19 7.16 17.97
CA TYR A 22 23.70 7.21 16.58
C TYR A 22 22.19 7.51 16.55
N LYS A 23 21.83 8.80 16.61
CA LYS A 23 20.44 9.28 16.71
C LYS A 23 19.67 9.28 15.39
N PHE A 24 20.36 9.19 14.27
CA PHE A 24 19.74 9.07 12.95
C PHE A 24 20.24 7.79 12.27
N GLN A 25 19.33 6.89 11.93
CA GLN A 25 19.63 5.58 11.36
C GLN A 25 18.65 5.31 10.22
N PHE A 26 19.14 4.85 9.08
CA PHE A 26 18.33 4.65 7.88
C PHE A 26 18.93 3.57 7.00
N VAL A 27 18.10 2.94 6.18
CA VAL A 27 18.51 1.94 5.20
C VAL A 27 18.44 2.59 3.81
N THR A 28 19.61 2.88 3.24
CA THR A 28 19.75 3.65 2.00
C THR A 28 18.96 3.08 0.82
N LEU A 29 19.01 1.76 0.64
CA LEU A 29 18.44 1.08 -0.54
C LEU A 29 17.12 0.35 -0.24
N ALA A 30 16.42 0.69 0.86
CA ALA A 30 15.18 0.01 1.24
C ALA A 30 14.13 0.04 0.12
N GLY A 31 13.90 1.21 -0.49
CA GLY A 31 12.96 1.36 -1.59
C GLY A 31 13.34 0.57 -2.84
N PHE A 32 14.63 0.53 -3.20
CA PHE A 32 15.11 -0.24 -4.35
C PHE A 32 14.85 -1.74 -4.16
N HIS A 33 15.17 -2.28 -2.98
CA HIS A 33 14.96 -3.70 -2.70
C HIS A 33 13.48 -4.08 -2.63
N ALA A 34 12.66 -3.30 -1.93
CA ALA A 34 11.23 -3.57 -1.78
C ALA A 34 10.50 -3.54 -3.14
N LEU A 35 10.74 -2.51 -3.94
CA LEU A 35 10.11 -2.33 -5.24
C LEU A 35 10.48 -3.45 -6.22
N ASN A 36 11.77 -3.71 -6.39
CA ASN A 36 12.23 -4.71 -7.38
C ASN A 36 11.85 -6.13 -6.97
N HIS A 37 12.00 -6.49 -5.70
CA HIS A 37 11.68 -7.84 -5.26
C HIS A 37 10.17 -8.11 -5.32
N GLY A 38 9.35 -7.18 -4.84
CA GLY A 38 7.89 -7.32 -4.88
C GLY A 38 7.38 -7.47 -6.31
N MET A 39 7.84 -6.63 -7.23
CA MET A 39 7.45 -6.74 -8.64
C MET A 39 7.98 -8.01 -9.32
N PHE A 40 9.21 -8.43 -9.00
CA PHE A 40 9.77 -9.68 -9.53
C PHE A 40 8.94 -10.89 -9.10
N GLU A 41 8.59 -11.00 -7.82
CA GLU A 41 7.76 -12.09 -7.32
C GLU A 41 6.36 -12.08 -7.93
N LEU A 42 5.73 -10.90 -8.04
CA LEU A 42 4.44 -10.77 -8.71
C LEU A 42 4.53 -11.24 -10.17
N ALA A 43 5.50 -10.73 -10.94
CA ALA A 43 5.66 -11.10 -12.35
C ALA A 43 5.96 -12.59 -12.54
N ARG A 44 6.81 -13.16 -11.68
CA ARG A 44 7.16 -14.59 -11.69
C ARG A 44 5.92 -15.45 -11.45
N GLN A 45 5.11 -15.13 -10.45
CA GLN A 45 3.92 -15.89 -10.11
C GLN A 45 2.78 -15.67 -11.11
N TYR A 46 2.63 -14.44 -11.61
CA TYR A 46 1.64 -14.10 -12.63
C TYR A 46 1.89 -14.84 -13.95
N LYS A 47 3.16 -15.04 -14.33
CA LYS A 47 3.52 -15.88 -15.48
C LYS A 47 2.94 -17.30 -15.36
N ASP A 48 2.92 -17.85 -14.16
CA ASP A 48 2.54 -19.25 -13.93
C ASP A 48 1.04 -19.41 -13.61
N ARG A 49 0.44 -18.47 -12.85
CA ARG A 49 -0.93 -18.57 -12.32
C ARG A 49 -1.87 -17.42 -12.72
N GLY A 50 -1.37 -16.44 -13.47
CA GLY A 50 -2.16 -15.29 -13.93
C GLY A 50 -2.85 -14.55 -12.78
N MET A 51 -4.15 -14.31 -12.93
CA MET A 51 -4.95 -13.49 -12.00
C MET A 51 -5.02 -14.05 -10.58
N GLU A 52 -4.79 -15.35 -10.37
CA GLU A 52 -4.72 -15.93 -9.02
C GLU A 52 -3.59 -15.27 -8.20
N ALA A 53 -2.41 -15.07 -8.80
CA ALA A 53 -1.29 -14.41 -8.14
C ALA A 53 -1.57 -12.93 -7.85
N TYR A 54 -2.32 -12.26 -8.72
CA TYR A 54 -2.71 -10.86 -8.47
C TYR A 54 -3.79 -10.76 -7.38
N SER A 55 -4.73 -11.71 -7.34
CA SER A 55 -5.77 -11.77 -6.30
C SER A 55 -5.16 -11.99 -4.92
N GLU A 56 -4.12 -12.81 -4.79
CA GLU A 56 -3.39 -12.96 -3.51
C GLU A 56 -2.77 -11.65 -3.03
N LEU A 57 -2.18 -10.86 -3.94
CA LEU A 57 -1.68 -9.52 -3.60
C LEU A 57 -2.82 -8.64 -3.10
N GLN A 58 -3.94 -8.61 -3.82
CA GLN A 58 -5.12 -7.81 -3.43
C GLN A 58 -5.70 -8.24 -2.07
N GLN A 59 -5.75 -9.54 -1.78
CA GLN A 59 -6.20 -10.05 -0.48
C GLN A 59 -5.22 -9.69 0.64
N ALA A 60 -3.91 -9.67 0.36
CA ALA A 60 -2.91 -9.19 1.31
C ALA A 60 -3.04 -7.68 1.58
N GLU A 61 -3.44 -6.88 0.58
CA GLU A 61 -3.76 -5.46 0.74
C GLU A 61 -4.97 -5.27 1.68
N PHE A 62 -6.07 -5.99 1.44
CA PHE A 62 -7.24 -5.98 2.34
C PHE A 62 -6.89 -6.40 3.77
N ALA A 63 -6.12 -7.49 3.93
CA ALA A 63 -5.69 -7.96 5.23
C ALA A 63 -4.80 -6.94 5.97
N SER A 64 -4.12 -6.04 5.23
CA SER A 64 -3.29 -4.98 5.81
C SER A 64 -4.09 -3.77 6.27
N GLU A 65 -5.37 -3.63 5.90
CA GLU A 65 -6.22 -2.50 6.30
C GLU A 65 -6.38 -2.43 7.82
N ILE A 66 -6.39 -3.57 8.53
CA ILE A 66 -6.44 -3.64 10.00
C ILE A 66 -5.23 -2.96 10.67
N HIS A 67 -4.15 -2.77 9.92
CA HIS A 67 -2.92 -2.12 10.37
C HIS A 67 -2.79 -0.68 9.83
N GLY A 68 -3.84 -0.15 9.18
CA GLY A 68 -3.88 1.21 8.66
C GLY A 68 -3.44 1.38 7.20
N TYR A 69 -3.29 0.28 6.44
CA TYR A 69 -3.12 0.37 4.99
C TYR A 69 -4.40 0.89 4.32
N SER A 70 -4.30 1.79 3.34
CA SER A 70 -5.46 2.41 2.68
C SER A 70 -5.46 2.34 1.16
N ALA A 71 -4.34 1.95 0.55
CA ALA A 71 -4.16 2.07 -0.90
C ALA A 71 -4.90 1.01 -1.72
N THR A 72 -5.57 0.05 -1.10
CA THR A 72 -6.53 -0.84 -1.77
C THR A 72 -7.62 -0.03 -2.49
N ARG A 73 -8.03 1.10 -1.88
CA ARG A 73 -8.89 2.13 -2.47
C ARG A 73 -8.05 3.17 -3.19
N HIS A 74 -7.47 2.76 -4.31
CA HIS A 74 -6.45 3.52 -5.01
C HIS A 74 -6.96 4.84 -5.62
N GLN A 75 -8.25 4.98 -5.98
CA GLN A 75 -8.81 6.24 -6.46
C GLN A 75 -8.82 7.29 -5.34
N ARG A 76 -9.30 6.90 -4.15
CA ARG A 76 -9.19 7.76 -2.96
C ARG A 76 -7.74 8.11 -2.65
N GLU A 77 -6.84 7.13 -2.67
CA GLU A 77 -5.42 7.32 -2.28
C GLU A 77 -4.70 8.36 -3.15
N VAL A 78 -5.01 8.41 -4.45
CA VAL A 78 -4.44 9.41 -5.38
C VAL A 78 -5.19 10.75 -5.38
N GLY A 79 -6.19 10.91 -4.50
CA GLY A 79 -6.86 12.18 -4.26
C GLY A 79 -8.07 12.44 -5.15
N THR A 80 -8.69 11.44 -5.78
CA THR A 80 -9.88 11.65 -6.63
C THR A 80 -10.98 12.40 -5.89
N GLY A 81 -11.25 12.06 -4.62
CA GLY A 81 -12.24 12.77 -3.81
C GLY A 81 -11.87 14.22 -3.49
N TYR A 82 -10.57 14.51 -3.31
CA TYR A 82 -10.10 15.88 -3.13
C TYR A 82 -10.39 16.72 -4.38
N PHE A 83 -10.11 16.19 -5.57
CA PHE A 83 -10.38 16.91 -6.82
C PHE A 83 -11.88 17.03 -7.13
N ASP A 84 -12.70 16.07 -6.71
CA ASP A 84 -14.16 16.19 -6.79
C ASP A 84 -14.68 17.36 -5.94
N GLU A 85 -14.19 17.52 -4.70
CA GLU A 85 -14.55 18.66 -3.85
C GLU A 85 -14.11 19.99 -4.47
N VAL A 86 -12.90 20.06 -5.04
CA VAL A 86 -12.44 21.24 -5.79
C VAL A 86 -13.39 21.56 -6.95
N ALA A 87 -13.80 20.56 -7.73
CA ALA A 87 -14.74 20.75 -8.83
C ALA A 87 -16.13 21.21 -8.35
N GLN A 88 -16.60 20.69 -7.22
CA GLN A 88 -17.87 21.12 -6.63
C GLN A 88 -17.79 22.57 -6.15
N VAL A 89 -16.71 22.98 -5.48
CA VAL A 89 -16.52 24.38 -5.05
C VAL A 89 -16.49 25.33 -6.25
N ILE A 90 -15.74 25.01 -7.30
CA ILE A 90 -15.64 25.85 -8.51
C ILE A 90 -17.00 26.00 -9.21
N SER A 91 -17.79 24.93 -9.25
CA SER A 91 -19.10 24.92 -9.90
C SER A 91 -20.25 25.41 -9.02
N GLY A 92 -19.98 25.84 -7.78
CA GLY A 92 -21.03 26.18 -6.82
C GLY A 92 -21.95 25.01 -6.48
N GLY A 93 -21.43 23.78 -6.50
CA GLY A 93 -22.15 22.54 -6.17
C GLY A 93 -22.95 21.93 -7.32
N THR A 94 -22.70 22.34 -8.57
CA THR A 94 -23.51 21.94 -9.73
C THR A 94 -22.78 21.05 -10.72
N SER A 95 -21.55 20.63 -10.42
CA SER A 95 -20.77 19.75 -11.28
C SER A 95 -21.47 18.39 -11.44
N SER A 96 -21.68 17.98 -12.70
CA SER A 96 -22.26 16.69 -13.08
C SER A 96 -21.22 15.64 -13.49
N THR A 97 -19.93 16.00 -13.46
CA THR A 97 -18.82 15.17 -13.97
C THR A 97 -17.77 14.87 -12.89
N THR A 98 -18.18 14.76 -11.63
CA THR A 98 -17.32 14.25 -10.54
C THR A 98 -17.05 12.76 -10.72
N ALA A 99 -15.91 12.28 -10.25
CA ALA A 99 -15.36 10.97 -10.59
C ALA A 99 -15.66 9.85 -9.57
N LEU A 100 -15.76 10.14 -8.26
CA LEU A 100 -15.93 9.08 -7.24
C LEU A 100 -17.35 8.49 -7.22
N LYS A 101 -18.37 9.34 -7.40
CA LYS A 101 -19.76 8.90 -7.38
C LYS A 101 -20.06 8.01 -8.59
N GLY A 102 -20.43 6.75 -8.32
CA GLY A 102 -20.68 5.74 -9.36
C GLY A 102 -19.41 5.10 -9.92
N SER A 103 -18.27 5.24 -9.23
CA SER A 103 -17.05 4.50 -9.56
C SER A 103 -17.12 3.06 -9.04
N THR A 104 -16.40 2.14 -9.68
CA THR A 104 -16.29 0.75 -9.21
C THR A 104 -15.67 0.64 -7.83
N GLU A 105 -14.83 1.60 -7.43
CA GLU A 105 -14.28 1.65 -6.08
C GLU A 105 -15.38 1.87 -5.03
N THR A 106 -16.28 2.83 -5.27
CA THR A 106 -17.45 3.07 -4.40
C THR A 106 -18.36 1.85 -4.32
N ASP A 107 -18.57 1.18 -5.45
CA ASP A 107 -19.55 0.09 -5.55
C ASP A 107 -19.02 -1.27 -5.05
N GLN A 108 -17.70 -1.51 -5.09
CA GLN A 108 -17.12 -2.84 -4.84
C GLN A 108 -16.12 -2.89 -3.69
N PHE A 109 -15.71 -1.74 -3.13
CA PHE A 109 -14.71 -1.65 -2.05
C PHE A 109 -15.29 -1.02 -0.76
N SER A 110 -16.61 -1.13 -0.58
CA SER A 110 -17.30 -0.77 0.66
C SER A 110 -17.02 -1.79 1.77
N GLU A 111 -17.10 -1.38 3.05
CA GLU A 111 -16.86 -2.28 4.20
C GLU A 111 -17.78 -3.52 4.18
N GLU A 112 -19.03 -3.38 3.71
CA GLU A 112 -19.97 -4.51 3.59
C GLU A 112 -19.54 -5.55 2.56
N THR A 113 -18.88 -5.13 1.48
CA THR A 113 -18.44 -6.01 0.38
C THR A 113 -17.24 -6.86 0.77
N ILE A 114 -16.33 -6.33 1.60
CA ILE A 114 -15.08 -7.01 2.00
C ILE A 114 -15.33 -8.15 3.00
N THR A 115 -16.38 -8.05 3.83
CA THR A 115 -16.70 -9.11 4.82
C THR A 115 -17.42 -10.35 4.25
N GLN A 116 -17.81 -10.35 2.97
CA GLN A 116 -18.54 -11.47 2.33
C GLN A 116 -17.71 -12.31 1.34
N SER A 117 -16.44 -11.96 1.11
CA SER A 117 -15.49 -12.70 0.27
C SER A 117 -14.45 -13.43 1.11
#